data_AF-A0A932YHH4-F1
#
_entry.id   AF-A0A932YHH4-F1
#
_cell.length_a   1.000
_cell.length_b   1.000
_cell.length_c   1.000
_cell.angle_alpha   90.00
_cell.angle_beta   90.00
_cell.angle_gamma   90.00
#
_symmetry.space_group_name_H-M   'P 1'
#
loop_
_entity.id
_entity.type
_entity.pdbx_description
1 polymer ?
#
loop_
_entity_poly.entity_id
_entity_poly.type
_entity_poly.pdbx_seq_one_letter_code
_entity_poly.pdbx_strand_id
1 'polypeptide(L)'
;MKKTQFLSLIVGVALVFGLVGFVGFAEAASRVRGYYKPSTGRYIMPHYRTSPNKSKFDNYSTKGNYNPYTGKKGTVSPFRSNYRW
;
A
#
# COMPACT_ATOMS: atom_id res chain seq x y z
N MET A 1 -33.79 25.68 -23.47
CA MET A 1 -33.89 24.20 -23.28
C MET A 1 -35.27 23.87 -22.77
N LYS A 2 -35.88 22.77 -23.21
CA LYS A 2 -37.18 22.30 -22.68
C LYS A 2 -36.99 21.84 -21.23
N LYS A 3 -37.91 22.14 -20.31
CA LYS A 3 -37.80 21.84 -18.86
C LYS A 3 -37.42 20.38 -18.57
N THR A 4 -37.87 19.45 -19.43
CA THR A 4 -37.54 18.02 -19.37
C THR A 4 -36.04 17.74 -19.53
N GLN A 5 -35.34 18.47 -20.41
CA GLN A 5 -33.91 18.30 -20.65
C GLN A 5 -33.06 18.84 -19.48
N PHE A 6 -33.56 19.83 -18.76
CA PHE A 6 -32.90 20.37 -17.56
C PHE A 6 -33.01 19.41 -16.37
N LEU A 7 -34.17 18.77 -16.18
CA LEU A 7 -34.37 17.73 -15.18
C LEU A 7 -33.50 16.48 -15.43
N SER A 8 -33.41 16.01 -16.68
CA SER A 8 -32.54 14.89 -17.04
C SER A 8 -31.06 15.16 -16.76
N LEU A 9 -30.61 16.40 -16.95
CA LEU A 9 -29.23 16.82 -16.65
C LEU A 9 -28.93 16.74 -15.15
N ILE A 10 -29.84 17.24 -14.30
CA ILE A 10 -29.67 17.22 -12.84
C ILE A 10 -29.62 15.78 -12.31
N VAL A 11 -30.51 14.92 -12.81
CA VAL A 11 -30.52 13.49 -12.44
C VAL A 11 -29.23 12.80 -12.91
N GLY A 12 -28.78 13.08 -14.13
CA GLY A 12 -27.53 12.54 -14.66
C GLY A 12 -26.31 12.94 -13.82
N VAL A 13 -26.22 14.22 -13.43
CA VAL A 13 -25.13 14.73 -12.58
C VAL A 13 -25.18 14.08 -11.19
N ALA A 14 -26.35 13.98 -10.58
CA ALA A 14 -26.51 13.34 -9.27
C ALA A 14 -26.10 11.86 -9.29
N LEU A 15 -26.42 11.13 -10.37
CA LEU A 15 -26.01 9.72 -10.54
C LEU A 15 -24.50 9.57 -10.70
N VAL A 16 -23.86 10.48 -11.44
CA VAL A 16 -22.39 10.47 -11.57
C VAL A 16 -21.75 10.72 -10.21
N PHE A 17 -22.18 11.75 -9.46
CA PHE A 17 -21.67 12.02 -8.10
C PHE A 17 -21.91 10.85 -7.13
N GLY A 18 -23.05 10.17 -7.22
CA GLY A 18 -23.34 8.97 -6.43
C GLY A 18 -22.42 7.78 -6.75
N LEU A 19 -22.01 7.62 -8.01
CA LEU A 19 -21.13 6.53 -8.44
C LEU A 19 -19.66 6.74 -8.07
N VAL A 20 -19.16 7.99 -7.98
CA VAL A 20 -17.76 8.24 -7.61
C VAL A 20 -17.51 8.22 -6.09
N GLY A 21 -18.57 8.28 -5.28
CA GLY A 21 -18.48 8.41 -3.82
C GLY A 21 -18.01 7.16 -3.06
N PHE A 22 -17.85 6.01 -3.73
CA PHE A 22 -17.60 4.73 -3.06
C PHE A 22 -16.25 4.09 -3.45
N VAL A 23 -15.19 4.88 -3.56
CA VAL A 23 -13.82 4.33 -3.69
C VAL A 23 -13.17 4.31 -2.30
N GLY A 24 -13.44 3.26 -1.54
CA GLY A 24 -12.78 3.02 -0.26
C GLY A 24 -11.47 2.26 -0.45
N PHE A 25 -10.34 2.89 -0.13
CA PHE A 25 -9.04 2.20 -0.06
C PHE A 25 -8.88 1.57 1.32
N ALA A 26 -8.95 0.24 1.40
CA ALA A 26 -8.65 -0.49 2.64
C ALA A 26 -7.13 -0.68 2.75
N GLU A 27 -6.47 0.11 3.62
CA GLU A 27 -5.04 -0.03 3.89
C GLU A 27 -4.82 -0.82 5.19
N ALA A 28 -4.30 -2.04 5.07
CA ALA A 28 -4.02 -2.92 6.22
C ALA A 28 -2.68 -2.56 6.90
N ALA A 29 -2.57 -1.33 7.42
CA ALA A 29 -1.37 -0.83 8.06
C ALA A 29 -1.33 -1.16 9.57
N SER A 30 -0.31 -1.91 9.99
CA SER A 30 0.01 -2.22 11.39
C SER A 30 1.16 -1.35 11.89
N ARG A 31 0.95 -0.69 13.05
CA ARG A 31 1.98 0.13 13.70
C ARG A 31 2.98 -0.74 14.45
N VAL A 32 4.27 -0.52 14.21
CA VAL A 32 5.37 -1.18 14.91
C VAL A 32 6.01 -0.18 15.85
N ARG A 33 6.13 -0.55 17.14
CA ARG A 33 6.86 0.25 18.13
C ARG A 33 8.35 0.29 17.81
N GLY A 34 9.01 1.40 18.15
CA GLY A 34 10.46 1.52 17.99
C GLY A 34 11.19 0.53 18.90
N TYR A 35 12.33 0.03 18.43
CA TYR A 35 13.14 -0.96 19.16
C TYR A 35 14.61 -0.87 18.77
N TYR A 36 15.48 -1.31 19.67
CA TYR A 36 16.89 -1.54 19.36
C TYR A 36 17.04 -2.86 18.62
N LYS A 37 17.63 -2.83 17.41
CA LYS A 37 17.84 -4.02 16.60
C LYS A 37 19.19 -4.69 16.96
N PRO A 38 19.21 -5.87 17.60
CA PRO A 38 20.45 -6.46 18.13
C PRO A 38 21.48 -6.75 17.04
N SER A 39 21.04 -7.21 15.87
CA SER A 39 21.94 -7.55 14.75
C SER A 39 22.70 -6.38 14.16
N THR A 40 22.25 -5.15 14.40
CA THR A 40 22.92 -3.93 13.89
C THR A 40 23.31 -2.95 15.00
N GLY A 41 22.89 -3.19 16.25
CA GLY A 41 23.08 -2.26 17.38
C GLY A 41 22.38 -0.89 17.21
N ARG A 42 21.46 -0.76 16.26
CA ARG A 42 20.84 0.53 15.88
C ARG A 42 19.42 0.63 16.40
N TYR A 43 19.02 1.82 16.85
CA TYR A 43 17.63 2.13 17.13
C TYR A 43 16.83 2.22 15.83
N ILE A 44 15.71 1.51 15.77
CA ILE A 44 14.73 1.61 14.69
C ILE A 44 13.52 2.37 15.20
N MET A 45 13.22 3.48 14.53
CA MET A 45 12.07 4.32 14.85
C MET A 45 10.74 3.59 14.59
N PRO A 46 9.66 3.95 15.31
CA PRO A 46 8.32 3.45 15.02
C PRO A 46 7.95 3.67 13.55
N HIS A 47 7.32 2.69 12.92
CA HIS A 47 6.90 2.76 11.52
C HIS A 47 5.64 1.93 11.29
N TYR A 48 4.97 2.15 10.17
CA TYR A 48 3.86 1.33 9.72
C TYR A 48 4.35 0.24 8.75
N ARG A 49 3.72 -0.93 8.80
CA ARG A 49 3.95 -2.03 7.87
C ARG A 49 2.64 -2.75 7.57
N THR A 50 2.56 -3.50 6.49
CA THR A 50 1.44 -4.42 6.25
C THR A 50 1.50 -5.61 7.22
N SER A 51 0.37 -6.31 7.39
CA SER A 51 0.35 -7.55 8.18
C SER A 51 1.37 -8.56 7.64
N PRO A 52 2.20 -9.17 8.51
CA PRO A 52 3.21 -10.10 8.06
C PRO A 52 2.57 -11.35 7.44
N ASN A 53 3.11 -11.80 6.30
CA ASN A 53 2.74 -13.04 5.64
C ASN A 53 3.99 -13.88 5.33
N LYS A 54 3.81 -15.08 4.76
CA LYS A 54 4.92 -16.00 4.40
C LYS A 54 5.51 -15.72 3.00
N SER A 55 4.92 -14.81 2.25
CA SER A 55 5.40 -14.44 0.92
C SER A 55 6.59 -13.49 1.04
N LYS A 56 7.56 -13.65 0.14
CA LYS A 56 8.64 -12.70 -0.03
C LYS A 56 8.41 -11.81 -1.26
N PHE A 57 7.47 -12.16 -2.12
CA PHE A 57 7.31 -11.54 -3.44
C PHE A 57 6.76 -10.11 -3.37
N ASP A 58 6.09 -9.77 -2.29
CA ASP A 58 5.43 -8.47 -2.04
C ASP A 58 6.31 -7.51 -1.22
N ASN A 59 7.45 -7.95 -0.70
CA ASN A 59 8.37 -7.05 0.00
C ASN A 59 9.00 -6.03 -0.97
N TYR A 60 9.09 -4.76 -0.56
CA TYR A 60 9.73 -3.71 -1.38
C TYR A 60 11.21 -3.98 -1.66
N SER A 61 11.90 -4.74 -0.80
CA SER A 61 13.30 -5.12 -1.02
C SER A 61 13.47 -6.20 -2.10
N THR A 62 12.38 -6.86 -2.52
CA THR A 62 12.44 -8.00 -3.43
C THR A 62 12.76 -7.56 -4.85
N LYS A 63 13.62 -8.32 -5.54
CA LYS A 63 14.07 -8.03 -6.89
C LYS A 63 12.86 -7.86 -7.83
N GLY A 64 12.77 -6.68 -8.45
CA GLY A 64 11.67 -6.32 -9.35
C GLY A 64 10.68 -5.31 -8.74
N ASN A 65 10.60 -5.24 -7.41
CA ASN A 65 9.73 -4.28 -6.73
C ASN A 65 10.44 -2.93 -6.54
N TYR A 66 9.63 -1.89 -6.33
CA TYR A 66 10.08 -0.56 -5.93
C TYR A 66 9.46 -0.17 -4.61
N ASN A 67 10.25 0.48 -3.76
CA ASN A 67 9.76 1.08 -2.54
C ASN A 67 9.19 2.48 -2.85
N PRO A 68 7.87 2.72 -2.77
CA PRO A 68 7.28 4.01 -3.09
C PRO A 68 7.72 5.13 -2.13
N TYR A 69 8.14 4.80 -0.91
CA TYR A 69 8.55 5.77 0.11
C TYR A 69 10.00 6.25 -0.05
N THR A 70 10.84 5.48 -0.74
CA THR A 70 12.27 5.82 -0.88
C THR A 70 12.75 5.87 -2.34
N GLY A 71 11.90 5.46 -3.29
CA GLY A 71 12.26 5.31 -4.71
C GLY A 71 13.27 4.20 -4.99
N LYS A 72 13.73 3.46 -3.96
CA LYS A 72 14.76 2.44 -4.11
C LYS A 72 14.20 1.18 -4.75
N LYS A 73 14.93 0.64 -5.73
CA LYS A 73 14.65 -0.65 -6.35
C LYS A 73 15.04 -1.80 -5.42
N GLY A 74 14.17 -2.80 -5.31
CA GLY A 74 14.47 -4.05 -4.62
C GLY A 74 15.49 -4.88 -5.38
N THR A 75 16.37 -5.55 -4.63
CA THR A 75 17.49 -6.37 -5.15
C THR A 75 17.56 -7.76 -4.53
N VAL A 76 16.78 -8.04 -3.49
CA VAL A 76 16.81 -9.31 -2.76
C VAL A 76 16.05 -10.38 -3.53
N SER A 77 16.70 -11.51 -3.82
CA SER A 77 16.02 -12.65 -4.44
C SER A 77 15.00 -13.28 -3.48
N PRO A 78 13.74 -13.50 -3.88
CA PRO A 78 12.73 -14.15 -3.03
C PRO A 78 13.06 -15.62 -2.76
N PHE A 79 13.82 -16.27 -3.66
CA PHE A 79 14.28 -17.66 -3.52
C PHE A 79 15.50 -17.82 -2.61
N ARG A 80 16.01 -16.72 -2.04
CA ARG A 80 17.18 -16.80 -1.16
C ARG A 80 16.83 -17.63 0.08
N SER A 81 17.41 -18.82 0.14
CA SER A 81 17.47 -19.68 1.32
C SER A 81 18.51 -19.14 2.28
N ASN A 82 18.15 -19.03 3.57
CA ASN A 82 19.06 -18.61 4.64
C ASN A 82 19.60 -19.82 5.44
N TYR A 83 19.49 -21.05 4.94
CA TYR A 83 20.14 -22.19 5.59
C TYR A 83 21.66 -22.03 5.50
N ARG A 84 22.28 -21.78 6.65
CA ARG A 84 23.72 -21.89 6.88
C ARG A 84 23.87 -23.00 7.92
N TRP A 85 24.45 -24.12 7.52
CA TRP A 85 24.89 -25.16 8.45
C TRP A 85 26.08 -24.65 9.27
#